data_AF-A0A9D7CFL3-F1
#
_entry.id   AF-A0A9D7CFL3-F1
#
_cell.length_a   1.000
_cell.length_b   1.000
_cell.length_c   1.000
_cell.angle_alpha   90.00
_cell.angle_beta   90.00
_cell.angle_gamma   90.00
#
_symmetry.space_group_name_H-M   'P 1'
#
loop_
_entity.id
_entity.type
_entity.pdbx_description
1 polymer ?
#
loop_
_entity_poly.entity_id
_entity_poly.type
_entity_poly.pdbx_seq_one_letter_code
_entity_poly.pdbx_strand_id
1 'polypeptide(L)'
;MLLLAAACGSDESAGPAPRVQRGIRFVSGDNVTDSVGAELPLPLIIEVRDSSGALAPLATVVRFEPVVDPVHGPEALVGALALPGFTAFASGATDASGRTGALVRLSTVPRQVRIVVRVPTLGLQDTARFRAVAGGVALIELAPRDTTILSGRSYPIVATVRDRYGNALPSVPTWSAAGTAIGGTVSTSGVASATATGRYTVVATAAGVTDTVRFSAVPEATILAHDRSRGEIVTIGLDGSNRRVQTRVTDGGIGVRPRWVPGRSTVIYSGYAEPFQSVFLLDSAGTPRPFVNSRPPGISHMADVAPVADGSWVYLAAYDSNCATLEYCLHRVRMDGTAMELLPAVRGRPEQTVRPSPSPDGRRVALNTLIAGIARLRVLDVVTGAFLPLDVPGAFPQWAPTGEMIAFLEGDGSLSVVNAGGPTPRRIVDGTGYLAGRAFTWSPDGAWILYNGEQGLTLVHVLERTVVPLPGMGNLVEPSWR
;
A
#
# COMPACT_ATOMS: atom_id res chain seq x y z
N MET A 1 83.87 -6.90 66.89
CA MET A 1 82.69 -6.07 67.20
C MET A 1 81.48 -7.01 67.20
N LEU A 2 80.81 -7.13 68.34
CA LEU A 2 79.65 -8.00 68.58
C LEU A 2 78.49 -7.71 67.62
N LEU A 3 77.76 -8.75 67.19
CA LEU A 3 76.34 -8.94 67.54
C LEU A 3 75.85 -10.34 67.14
N LEU A 4 75.31 -11.06 68.13
CA LEU A 4 74.52 -12.28 68.00
C LEU A 4 73.12 -11.96 67.47
N ALA A 5 72.54 -12.87 66.69
CA ALA A 5 71.13 -13.26 66.84
C ALA A 5 70.96 -14.72 66.40
N ALA A 6 70.50 -15.56 67.34
CA ALA A 6 70.08 -16.93 67.10
C ALA A 6 68.58 -16.96 66.81
N ALA A 7 68.15 -17.83 65.89
CA ALA A 7 66.84 -18.46 65.93
C ALA A 7 66.90 -19.81 65.20
N CYS A 8 66.66 -20.88 65.96
CA CYS A 8 66.42 -22.24 65.49
C CYS A 8 64.98 -22.39 64.99
N GLY A 9 64.75 -23.40 64.14
CA GLY A 9 63.52 -24.18 64.18
C GLY A 9 62.70 -24.19 62.89
N SER A 10 62.79 -25.31 62.19
CA SER A 10 61.84 -25.94 61.26
C SER A 10 60.47 -25.29 61.08
N ASP A 11 60.04 -25.17 59.82
CA ASP A 11 58.96 -26.04 59.34
C ASP A 11 58.80 -25.90 57.83
N GLU A 12 58.70 -27.05 57.16
CA GLU A 12 58.20 -27.16 55.79
C GLU A 12 56.83 -26.47 55.74
N SER A 13 56.77 -25.32 55.06
CA SER A 13 55.50 -24.66 54.80
C SER A 13 54.71 -25.51 53.82
N ALA A 14 53.83 -26.37 54.36
CA ALA A 14 52.75 -26.98 53.62
C ALA A 14 51.97 -25.87 52.89
N GLY A 15 51.94 -25.93 51.55
CA GLY A 15 51.07 -25.08 50.76
C GLY A 15 49.61 -25.22 51.23
N PRO A 16 48.75 -24.20 51.01
CA PRO A 16 47.37 -24.27 51.46
C PRO A 16 46.71 -25.53 50.89
N ALA A 17 46.17 -26.37 51.78
CA ALA A 17 45.46 -27.59 51.41
C ALA A 17 44.41 -27.26 50.32
N PRO A 18 44.25 -28.10 49.28
CA PRO A 18 43.28 -27.85 48.23
C PRO A 18 41.90 -27.65 48.86
N ARG A 19 41.25 -26.51 48.58
CA ARG A 19 39.88 -26.27 49.03
C ARG A 19 39.01 -27.43 48.55
N VAL A 20 38.49 -28.21 49.50
CA VAL A 20 37.56 -29.29 49.20
C VAL A 20 36.32 -28.67 48.55
N GLN A 21 36.15 -28.91 47.24
CA GLN A 21 34.94 -28.50 46.53
C GLN A 21 33.74 -29.27 47.10
N ARG A 22 32.71 -28.53 47.53
CA ARG A 22 31.46 -29.07 48.10
C ARG A 22 30.29 -28.55 47.27
N GLY A 23 29.20 -29.30 47.21
CA GLY A 23 27.99 -28.90 46.48
C GLY A 23 28.01 -29.28 45.00
N ILE A 24 27.33 -28.48 44.18
CA ILE A 24 27.23 -28.70 42.72
C ILE A 24 28.35 -27.95 42.03
N ARG A 25 29.11 -28.63 41.18
CA ARG A 25 30.13 -28.01 40.33
C ARG A 25 29.77 -28.19 38.86
N PHE A 26 29.67 -27.10 38.12
CA PHE A 26 29.51 -27.15 36.66
C PHE A 26 30.85 -27.55 36.00
N VAL A 27 30.86 -28.69 35.34
CA VAL A 27 32.03 -29.28 34.68
C VAL A 27 32.14 -28.80 33.23
N SER A 28 31.00 -28.71 32.52
CA SER A 28 30.94 -28.22 31.15
C SER A 28 29.55 -27.67 30.82
N GLY A 29 29.46 -26.91 29.73
CA GLY A 29 28.18 -26.45 29.16
C GLY A 29 27.54 -25.28 29.90
N ASP A 30 28.07 -24.80 31.02
CA ASP A 30 27.61 -23.59 31.69
C ASP A 30 28.22 -22.31 31.08
N ASN A 31 27.54 -21.17 31.25
CA ASN A 31 27.97 -19.84 30.81
C ASN A 31 28.18 -19.70 29.29
N VAL A 32 27.39 -20.42 28.49
CA VAL A 32 27.43 -20.39 27.02
C VAL A 32 26.49 -19.32 26.47
N THR A 33 26.94 -18.63 25.42
CA THR A 33 26.12 -17.72 24.61
C THR A 33 25.88 -18.33 23.23
N ASP A 34 24.63 -18.42 22.80
CA ASP A 34 24.25 -18.84 21.45
C ASP A 34 22.93 -18.16 21.03
N SER A 35 22.56 -18.32 19.77
CA SER A 35 21.31 -17.84 19.20
C SER A 35 20.08 -18.48 19.85
N VAL A 36 18.98 -17.74 19.86
CA VAL A 36 17.68 -18.23 20.30
C VAL A 36 17.30 -19.54 19.61
N GLY A 37 16.73 -20.45 20.38
CA GLY A 37 16.32 -21.78 19.93
C GLY A 37 17.48 -22.74 19.61
N ALA A 38 18.75 -22.33 19.78
CA ALA A 38 19.90 -23.20 19.54
C ALA A 38 19.90 -24.38 20.53
N GLU A 39 20.16 -25.57 20.01
CA GLU A 39 20.56 -26.73 20.81
C GLU A 39 22.06 -26.65 21.04
N LEU A 40 22.46 -26.57 22.30
CA LEU A 40 23.87 -26.41 22.63
C LEU A 40 24.62 -27.72 22.33
N PRO A 41 25.75 -27.65 21.59
CA PRO A 41 26.48 -28.85 21.18
C PRO A 41 27.18 -29.54 22.37
N LEU A 42 27.49 -28.78 23.43
CA LEU A 42 28.06 -29.29 24.67
C LEU A 42 26.95 -29.43 25.71
N PRO A 43 26.73 -30.63 26.27
CA PRO A 43 25.78 -30.80 27.37
C PRO A 43 26.23 -30.05 28.63
N LEU A 44 25.25 -29.64 29.42
CA LEU A 44 25.48 -29.15 30.78
C LEU A 44 25.84 -30.35 31.66
N ILE A 45 27.10 -30.51 32.03
CA ILE A 45 27.58 -31.57 32.91
C ILE A 45 27.89 -30.98 34.27
N ILE A 46 27.44 -31.65 35.34
CA ILE A 46 27.76 -31.31 36.71
C ILE A 46 28.48 -32.46 37.41
N GLU A 47 29.23 -32.12 38.46
CA GLU A 47 29.76 -33.04 39.46
C GLU A 47 29.15 -32.67 40.81
N VAL A 48 28.56 -33.64 41.50
CA VAL A 48 27.90 -33.43 42.78
C VAL A 48 28.78 -33.97 43.89
N ARG A 49 29.03 -33.14 44.92
CA ARG A 49 29.72 -33.54 46.14
C ARG A 49 28.88 -33.21 47.36
N ASP A 50 28.86 -34.11 48.33
CA ASP A 50 28.13 -33.93 49.58
C ASP A 50 28.78 -32.87 50.51
N SER A 51 28.22 -32.69 51.71
CA SER A 51 28.73 -31.73 52.69
C SER A 51 30.14 -32.06 53.22
N SER A 52 30.57 -33.31 53.12
CA SER A 52 31.93 -33.75 53.46
C SER A 52 32.93 -33.53 52.31
N GLY A 53 32.44 -33.34 51.08
CA GLY A 53 33.22 -33.21 49.86
C GLY A 53 33.43 -34.53 49.10
N ALA A 54 32.83 -35.62 49.58
CA ALA A 54 32.80 -36.89 48.87
C ALA A 54 31.89 -36.80 47.64
N LEU A 55 32.20 -37.58 46.60
CA LEU A 55 31.35 -37.67 45.41
C LEU A 55 29.97 -38.20 45.78
N ALA A 56 28.92 -37.65 45.17
CA ALA A 56 27.58 -38.16 45.35
C ALA A 56 27.49 -39.65 44.96
N PRO A 57 26.75 -40.48 45.72
CA PRO A 57 26.59 -41.89 45.42
C PRO A 57 26.11 -42.14 43.99
N LEU A 58 26.45 -43.31 43.44
CA LEU A 58 25.91 -43.78 42.15
C LEU A 58 24.38 -43.72 42.15
N ALA A 59 23.81 -43.29 41.03
CA ALA A 59 22.38 -43.14 40.81
C ALA A 59 21.68 -42.08 41.68
N THR A 60 22.42 -41.11 42.23
CA THR A 60 21.82 -39.94 42.88
C THR A 60 21.05 -39.10 41.85
N VAL A 61 19.78 -38.84 42.11
CA VAL A 61 18.91 -38.11 41.19
C VAL A 61 19.20 -36.61 41.23
N VAL A 62 19.43 -36.05 40.05
CA VAL A 62 19.58 -34.62 39.79
C VAL A 62 18.44 -34.16 38.89
N ARG A 63 17.85 -33.01 39.23
CA ARG A 63 16.78 -32.36 38.45
C ARG A 63 17.32 -31.10 37.78
N PHE A 64 16.98 -30.92 36.52
CA PHE A 64 17.27 -29.74 35.71
C PHE A 64 15.95 -29.04 35.41
N GLU A 65 15.77 -27.86 35.98
CA GLU A 65 14.52 -27.10 35.97
C GLU A 65 14.78 -25.70 35.41
N PRO A 66 14.51 -25.45 34.11
CA PRO A 66 14.54 -24.11 33.55
C PRO A 66 13.65 -23.15 34.34
N VAL A 67 14.13 -21.93 34.57
CA VAL A 67 13.29 -20.88 35.16
C VAL A 67 12.16 -20.55 34.18
N VAL A 68 10.95 -20.34 34.69
CA VAL A 68 9.76 -20.04 33.87
C VAL A 68 9.46 -18.55 33.96
N ASP A 69 9.45 -17.89 32.80
CA ASP A 69 8.93 -16.54 32.64
C ASP A 69 7.41 -16.59 32.42
N PRO A 70 6.61 -15.76 33.12
CA PRO A 70 5.15 -15.82 33.03
C PRO A 70 4.59 -15.53 31.63
N VAL A 71 5.33 -14.77 30.81
CA VAL A 71 4.86 -14.31 29.49
C VAL A 71 5.33 -15.26 28.39
N HIS A 72 6.58 -15.71 28.44
CA HIS A 72 7.23 -16.45 27.36
C HIS A 72 7.47 -17.94 27.69
N GLY A 73 7.05 -18.41 28.86
CA GLY A 73 7.27 -19.77 29.30
C GLY A 73 8.72 -20.04 29.76
N PRO A 74 9.21 -21.28 29.66
CA PRO A 74 10.52 -21.64 30.19
C PRO A 74 11.66 -20.94 29.45
N GLU A 75 12.65 -20.44 30.20
CA GLU A 75 13.85 -19.76 29.67
C GLU A 75 14.75 -20.67 28.83
N ALA A 76 14.59 -21.99 28.96
CA ALA A 76 15.22 -23.01 28.13
C ALA A 76 14.35 -24.25 28.13
N LEU A 77 14.64 -25.17 27.22
CA LEU A 77 14.20 -26.55 27.34
C LEU A 77 15.42 -27.44 27.64
N VAL A 78 15.19 -28.50 28.39
CA VAL A 78 16.22 -29.47 28.78
C VAL A 78 15.86 -30.85 28.28
N GLY A 79 16.86 -31.63 27.89
CA GLY A 79 16.71 -33.02 27.46
C GLY A 79 17.58 -33.94 28.32
N ALA A 80 17.11 -35.15 28.59
CA ALA A 80 17.96 -36.17 29.22
C ALA A 80 19.03 -36.63 28.22
N LEU A 81 20.26 -36.88 28.67
CA LEU A 81 21.37 -37.27 27.79
C LEU A 81 21.12 -38.56 26.98
N ALA A 82 20.25 -39.43 27.47
CA ALA A 82 19.95 -40.74 26.88
C ALA A 82 18.61 -40.79 26.13
N LEU A 83 17.82 -39.71 26.11
CA LEU A 83 16.50 -39.69 25.49
C LEU A 83 16.41 -38.58 24.45
N PRO A 84 15.69 -38.81 23.33
CA PRO A 84 15.40 -37.76 22.39
C PRO A 84 14.38 -36.77 22.98
N GLY A 85 14.56 -35.49 22.68
CA GLY A 85 13.57 -34.45 22.96
C GLY A 85 13.95 -33.48 24.08
N PHE A 86 13.23 -32.37 24.11
CA PHE A 86 13.43 -31.26 25.03
C PHE A 86 12.12 -30.88 25.69
N THR A 87 12.14 -30.69 27.01
CA THR A 87 10.97 -30.39 27.84
C THR A 87 11.33 -29.30 28.87
N ALA A 88 10.36 -28.83 29.65
CA ALA A 88 10.61 -27.89 30.75
C ALA A 88 11.15 -28.58 32.03
N PHE A 89 11.53 -29.86 31.94
CA PHE A 89 12.05 -30.64 33.07
C PHE A 89 12.80 -31.87 32.57
N ALA A 90 14.03 -32.04 33.04
CA ALA A 90 14.79 -33.27 32.84
C ALA A 90 15.38 -33.74 34.16
N SER A 91 15.59 -35.04 34.29
CA SER A 91 16.34 -35.62 35.38
C SER A 91 17.44 -36.53 34.86
N GLY A 92 18.51 -36.61 35.63
CA GLY A 92 19.65 -37.50 35.40
C GLY A 92 20.03 -38.21 36.70
N ALA A 93 20.74 -39.31 36.57
CA ALA A 93 21.31 -40.04 37.70
C ALA A 93 22.84 -39.90 37.64
N THR A 94 23.50 -39.70 38.78
CA THR A 94 24.97 -39.61 38.84
C THR A 94 25.63 -40.94 38.50
N ASP A 95 26.73 -40.89 37.78
CA ASP A 95 27.61 -42.03 37.53
C ASP A 95 28.59 -42.28 38.70
N ALA A 96 29.52 -43.23 38.53
CA ALA A 96 30.53 -43.54 39.55
C ALA A 96 31.52 -42.38 39.82
N SER A 97 31.57 -41.38 38.95
CA SER A 97 32.35 -40.15 39.15
C SER A 97 31.53 -39.02 39.79
N GLY A 98 30.29 -39.30 40.23
CA GLY A 98 29.38 -38.32 40.80
C GLY A 98 28.83 -37.35 39.77
N ARG A 99 28.87 -37.69 38.48
CA ARG A 99 28.51 -36.78 37.37
C ARG A 99 27.24 -37.17 36.67
N THR A 100 26.51 -36.16 36.21
CA THR A 100 25.35 -36.30 35.34
C THR A 100 25.14 -35.00 34.58
N GLY A 101 24.17 -34.95 33.68
CA GLY A 101 23.93 -33.76 32.88
C GLY A 101 22.62 -33.74 32.11
N ALA A 102 22.44 -32.67 31.35
CA ALA A 102 21.31 -32.47 30.46
C ALA A 102 21.74 -31.82 29.15
N LEU A 103 21.03 -32.14 28.08
CA LEU A 103 21.03 -31.34 26.84
C LEU A 103 20.27 -30.05 27.11
N VAL A 104 20.69 -28.96 26.45
CA VAL A 104 20.07 -27.63 26.63
C VAL A 104 19.69 -27.06 25.28
N ARG A 105 18.44 -26.61 25.15
CA ARG A 105 17.95 -25.79 24.04
C ARG A 105 17.56 -24.41 24.57
N LEU A 106 18.12 -23.35 24.01
CA LEU A 106 17.91 -21.98 24.50
C LEU A 106 16.48 -21.46 24.20
N SER A 107 16.07 -20.42 24.94
CA SER A 107 14.82 -19.68 24.71
C SER A 107 14.68 -19.21 23.25
N THR A 108 13.45 -19.03 22.79
CA THR A 108 13.13 -18.38 21.51
C THR A 108 13.21 -16.85 21.57
N VAL A 109 13.47 -16.28 22.75
CA VAL A 109 13.58 -14.82 22.97
C VAL A 109 14.96 -14.47 23.53
N PRO A 110 15.64 -13.42 23.03
CA PRO A 110 16.95 -13.01 23.53
C PRO A 110 16.89 -12.59 25.00
N ARG A 111 17.63 -13.28 25.87
CA ARG A 111 17.63 -13.06 27.31
C ARG A 111 18.78 -13.76 28.01
N GLN A 112 18.96 -13.44 29.29
CA GLN A 112 19.66 -14.33 30.19
C GLN A 112 18.77 -15.54 30.50
N VAL A 113 19.36 -16.73 30.44
CA VAL A 113 18.66 -18.01 30.59
C VAL A 113 19.23 -18.72 31.80
N ARG A 114 18.35 -19.29 32.64
CA ARG A 114 18.72 -19.96 33.88
C ARG A 114 18.11 -21.35 33.97
N ILE A 115 18.92 -22.31 34.40
CA ILE A 115 18.48 -23.67 34.72
C ILE A 115 18.87 -23.94 36.17
N VAL A 116 17.86 -24.13 37.02
CA VAL A 116 18.05 -24.52 38.41
C VAL A 116 18.36 -26.00 38.45
N VAL A 117 19.49 -26.34 39.04
CA VAL A 117 19.94 -27.72 39.25
C VAL A 117 19.68 -28.07 40.70
N ARG A 118 18.91 -29.12 40.96
CA ARG A 118 18.58 -29.59 42.31
C ARG A 118 19.03 -31.04 42.52
N VAL A 119 19.56 -31.31 43.70
CA VAL A 119 19.85 -32.66 44.19
C VAL A 119 19.02 -32.90 45.45
N PRO A 120 17.76 -33.35 45.32
CA PRO A 120 16.81 -33.37 46.43
C PRO A 120 17.28 -34.19 47.64
N THR A 121 17.92 -35.34 47.39
CA THR A 121 18.42 -36.25 48.43
C THR A 121 19.53 -35.65 49.28
N LEU A 122 20.27 -34.67 48.74
CA LEU A 122 21.37 -33.99 49.43
C LEU A 122 21.01 -32.55 49.83
N GLY A 123 19.79 -32.08 49.53
CA GLY A 123 19.37 -30.71 49.79
C GLY A 123 20.19 -29.64 49.05
N LEU A 124 20.84 -30.00 47.95
CA LEU A 124 21.71 -29.08 47.19
C LEU A 124 20.94 -28.41 46.05
N GLN A 125 21.25 -27.14 45.80
CA GLN A 125 20.75 -26.39 44.65
C GLN A 125 21.83 -25.42 44.15
N ASP A 126 21.96 -25.30 42.83
CA ASP A 126 22.73 -24.24 42.15
C ASP A 126 22.04 -23.86 40.83
N THR A 127 22.54 -22.88 40.09
CA THR A 127 21.93 -22.38 38.86
C THR A 127 22.95 -22.18 37.75
N ALA A 128 22.79 -22.95 36.67
CA ALA A 128 23.50 -22.73 35.42
C ALA A 128 22.93 -21.49 34.71
N ARG A 129 23.80 -20.73 34.04
CA ARG A 129 23.46 -19.49 33.34
C ARG A 129 23.89 -19.57 31.89
N PHE A 130 23.06 -19.07 31.01
CA PHE A 130 23.31 -18.98 29.57
C PHE A 130 22.85 -17.63 29.06
N ARG A 131 23.23 -17.30 27.82
CA ARG A 131 22.72 -16.11 27.13
C ARG A 131 22.19 -16.50 25.76
N ALA A 132 20.88 -16.33 25.58
CA ALA A 132 20.26 -16.39 24.27
C ALA A 132 20.39 -15.02 23.60
N VAL A 133 21.01 -14.96 22.42
CA VAL A 133 21.05 -13.76 21.56
C VAL A 133 20.13 -13.95 20.35
N ALA A 134 19.71 -12.87 19.71
CA ALA A 134 18.83 -12.97 18.54
C ALA A 134 19.48 -13.78 17.41
N GLY A 135 18.65 -14.47 16.63
CA GLY A 135 19.11 -15.31 15.52
C GLY A 135 19.61 -14.50 14.32
N GLY A 136 20.01 -15.20 13.27
CA GLY A 136 20.28 -14.57 11.97
C GLY A 136 19.02 -13.94 11.36
N VAL A 137 19.21 -13.02 10.41
CA VAL A 137 18.11 -12.39 9.67
C VAL A 137 17.30 -13.46 8.95
N ALA A 138 15.98 -13.44 9.16
CA ALA A 138 15.04 -14.33 8.49
C ALA A 138 13.91 -13.56 7.77
N LEU A 139 13.60 -12.34 8.21
CA LEU A 139 12.52 -11.52 7.67
C LEU A 139 12.92 -10.05 7.66
N ILE A 140 12.56 -9.34 6.60
CA ILE A 140 12.54 -7.88 6.53
C ILE A 140 11.09 -7.48 6.28
N GLU A 141 10.59 -6.51 7.04
CA GLU A 141 9.27 -5.91 6.85
C GLU A 141 9.43 -4.42 6.59
N LEU A 142 9.01 -3.98 5.41
CA LEU A 142 9.07 -2.59 5.00
C LEU A 142 7.72 -1.87 5.08
N ALA A 143 7.72 -0.61 5.50
CA ALA A 143 6.54 0.25 5.54
C ALA A 143 6.88 1.72 5.18
N PRO A 144 5.98 2.48 4.54
CA PRO A 144 4.72 2.02 3.95
C PRO A 144 4.94 1.08 2.75
N ARG A 145 4.03 0.11 2.56
CA ARG A 145 4.11 -0.89 1.48
C ARG A 145 3.92 -0.28 0.09
N ASP A 146 3.01 0.68 0.01
CA ASP A 146 2.70 1.41 -1.20
C ASP A 146 2.22 2.82 -0.84
N THR A 147 2.67 3.83 -1.57
CA THR A 147 2.31 5.23 -1.31
C THR A 147 2.43 6.10 -2.55
N THR A 148 1.94 7.33 -2.46
CA THR A 148 2.08 8.35 -3.49
C THR A 148 2.75 9.59 -2.90
N ILE A 149 3.71 10.16 -3.62
CA ILE A 149 4.38 11.42 -3.26
C ILE A 149 4.29 12.40 -4.43
N LEU A 150 4.41 13.69 -4.14
CA LEU A 150 4.65 14.67 -5.19
C LEU A 150 6.07 14.52 -5.75
N SER A 151 6.22 14.75 -7.05
CA SER A 151 7.52 14.76 -7.73
C SER A 151 8.44 15.79 -7.07
N GLY A 152 9.70 15.42 -6.82
CA GLY A 152 10.68 16.21 -6.09
C GLY A 152 10.57 16.09 -4.56
N ARG A 153 9.60 15.33 -4.02
CA ARG A 153 9.50 15.05 -2.58
C ARG A 153 10.14 13.71 -2.23
N SER A 154 10.25 13.47 -0.93
CA SER A 154 10.81 12.25 -0.35
C SER A 154 9.97 11.74 0.81
N TYR A 155 10.03 10.45 1.09
CA TYR A 155 9.44 9.85 2.29
C TYR A 155 10.38 8.81 2.91
N PRO A 156 10.36 8.63 4.24
CA PRO A 156 11.14 7.59 4.90
C PRO A 156 10.46 6.22 4.76
N ILE A 157 11.25 5.19 4.51
CA ILE A 157 10.85 3.79 4.58
C ILE A 157 11.37 3.23 5.90
N VAL A 158 10.47 2.68 6.71
CA VAL A 158 10.81 1.97 7.94
C VAL A 158 11.07 0.52 7.58
N ALA A 159 12.24 0.01 7.94
CA ALA A 159 12.59 -1.40 7.85
C ALA A 159 12.65 -2.04 9.24
N THR A 160 11.87 -3.09 9.45
CA THR A 160 11.96 -3.94 10.64
C THR A 160 12.60 -5.26 10.24
N VAL A 161 13.77 -5.57 10.80
CA VAL A 161 14.49 -6.82 10.52
C VAL A 161 14.26 -7.77 11.69
N ARG A 162 13.91 -9.03 11.40
CA ARG A 162 13.60 -10.04 12.43
C ARG A 162 14.31 -11.37 12.17
N ASP A 163 14.56 -12.10 13.25
CA ASP A 163 14.98 -13.51 13.16
C ASP A 163 13.78 -14.45 12.93
N ARG A 164 14.06 -15.76 12.82
CA ARG A 164 13.03 -16.80 12.57
C ARG A 164 11.97 -16.95 13.66
N TYR A 165 12.19 -16.35 14.84
CA TYR A 165 11.25 -16.35 15.96
C TYR A 165 10.56 -14.99 16.12
N GLY A 166 10.79 -14.05 15.20
CA GLY A 166 10.16 -12.73 15.19
C GLY A 166 10.87 -11.69 16.06
N ASN A 167 12.03 -12.00 16.65
CA ASN A 167 12.77 -11.05 17.46
C ASN A 167 13.41 -9.98 16.59
N ALA A 168 13.29 -8.71 17.00
CA ALA A 168 13.88 -7.59 16.27
C ALA A 168 15.41 -7.65 16.30
N LEU A 169 16.02 -7.35 15.15
CA LEU A 169 17.46 -7.29 14.95
C LEU A 169 17.91 -5.84 14.73
N PRO A 170 19.07 -5.42 15.25
CA PRO A 170 19.65 -4.10 14.99
C PRO A 170 20.26 -3.97 13.58
N SER A 171 19.96 -4.90 12.68
CA SER A 171 20.53 -4.95 11.33
C SER A 171 20.01 -3.78 10.50
N VAL A 172 20.93 -3.07 9.85
CA VAL A 172 20.59 -2.01 8.89
C VAL A 172 20.63 -2.62 7.49
N PRO A 173 19.49 -2.67 6.77
CA PRO A 173 19.49 -3.19 5.41
C PRO A 173 20.26 -2.27 4.47
N THR A 174 20.77 -2.85 3.40
CA THR A 174 21.23 -2.11 2.22
C THR A 174 20.04 -1.80 1.33
N TRP A 175 20.03 -0.61 0.74
CA TRP A 175 18.92 -0.11 -0.06
C TRP A 175 19.31 0.00 -1.53
N SER A 176 18.38 -0.35 -2.41
CA SER A 176 18.50 -0.09 -3.84
C SER A 176 17.15 0.36 -4.40
N ALA A 177 17.20 1.30 -5.36
CA ALA A 177 16.04 1.70 -6.12
C ALA A 177 16.05 0.95 -7.46
N ALA A 178 14.89 0.40 -7.83
CA ALA A 178 14.65 -0.24 -9.12
C ALA A 178 13.32 0.29 -9.68
N GLY A 179 13.20 0.46 -10.99
CA GLY A 179 11.94 0.97 -11.56
C GLY A 179 11.95 1.05 -13.07
N THR A 180 10.76 1.14 -13.64
CA THR A 180 10.55 1.39 -15.07
C THR A 180 10.72 2.87 -15.43
N ALA A 181 10.59 3.77 -14.44
CA ALA A 181 10.76 5.21 -14.59
C ALA A 181 12.16 5.69 -14.13
N ILE A 182 12.73 6.65 -14.86
CA ILE A 182 14.03 7.27 -14.56
C ILE A 182 13.87 8.31 -13.44
N GLY A 183 14.86 8.40 -12.53
CA GLY A 183 14.93 9.49 -11.55
C GLY A 183 14.44 9.16 -10.14
N GLY A 184 14.18 7.88 -9.85
CA GLY A 184 13.94 7.40 -8.49
C GLY A 184 15.24 7.10 -7.75
N THR A 185 15.34 7.50 -6.48
CA THR A 185 16.50 7.24 -5.62
C THR A 185 16.09 6.79 -4.23
N VAL A 186 17.01 6.15 -3.51
CA VAL A 186 16.87 5.83 -2.09
C VAL A 186 18.21 6.09 -1.40
N SER A 187 18.17 6.77 -0.25
CA SER A 187 19.37 7.01 0.56
C SER A 187 19.82 5.74 1.29
N THR A 188 21.03 5.76 1.85
CA THR A 188 21.52 4.71 2.75
C THR A 188 20.69 4.58 4.04
N SER A 189 19.94 5.62 4.40
CA SER A 189 19.02 5.63 5.54
C SER A 189 17.58 5.21 5.18
N GLY A 190 17.33 4.76 3.95
CA GLY A 190 15.99 4.31 3.53
C GLY A 190 15.02 5.45 3.21
N VAL A 191 15.52 6.64 2.86
CA VAL A 191 14.67 7.75 2.42
C VAL A 191 14.55 7.71 0.89
N ALA A 192 13.36 7.42 0.39
CA ALA A 192 13.08 7.33 -1.04
C ALA A 192 12.56 8.65 -1.60
N SER A 193 12.94 8.97 -2.83
CA SER A 193 12.50 10.17 -3.55
C SER A 193 12.46 9.92 -5.05
N ALA A 194 11.75 10.76 -5.80
CA ALA A 194 11.80 10.76 -7.25
C ALA A 194 11.50 12.15 -7.81
N THR A 195 12.19 12.54 -8.90
CA THR A 195 11.99 13.84 -9.56
C THR A 195 11.03 13.78 -10.74
N ALA A 196 10.85 12.61 -11.35
CA ALA A 196 9.95 12.41 -12.47
C ALA A 196 8.66 11.69 -12.03
N THR A 197 7.54 12.01 -12.67
CA THR A 197 6.30 11.27 -12.48
C THR A 197 6.46 9.84 -12.97
N GLY A 198 6.12 8.86 -12.14
CA GLY A 198 6.42 7.48 -12.44
C GLY A 198 6.11 6.52 -11.29
N ARG A 199 6.29 5.23 -11.57
CA ARG A 199 6.15 4.14 -10.61
C ARG A 199 7.53 3.57 -10.26
N TYR A 200 7.84 3.53 -8.98
CA TYR A 200 9.16 3.17 -8.46
C TYR A 200 9.06 2.01 -7.48
N THR A 201 10.13 1.22 -7.41
CA THR A 201 10.28 0.08 -6.50
C THR A 201 11.55 0.29 -5.67
N VAL A 202 11.48 0.04 -4.38
CA VAL A 202 12.64 0.10 -3.48
C VAL A 202 12.81 -1.27 -2.84
N VAL A 203 14.03 -1.79 -2.88
CA VAL A 203 14.40 -3.09 -2.34
C VAL A 203 15.35 -2.88 -1.17
N ALA A 204 15.04 -3.51 -0.04
CA ALA A 204 15.91 -3.60 1.12
C ALA A 204 16.49 -5.02 1.21
N THR A 205 17.79 -5.14 1.43
CA THR A 205 18.49 -6.43 1.55
C THR A 205 19.33 -6.49 2.82
N ALA A 206 19.19 -7.56 3.60
CA ALA A 206 20.02 -7.86 4.76
C ALA A 206 20.31 -9.36 4.83
N ALA A 207 21.60 -9.73 4.87
CA ALA A 207 22.07 -11.13 4.91
C ALA A 207 21.40 -12.07 3.87
N GLY A 208 21.17 -11.57 2.65
CA GLY A 208 20.55 -12.33 1.56
C GLY A 208 19.01 -12.39 1.60
N VAL A 209 18.37 -11.91 2.66
CA VAL A 209 16.92 -11.72 2.73
C VAL A 209 16.57 -10.38 2.11
N THR A 210 15.51 -10.34 1.30
CA THR A 210 15.04 -9.14 0.62
C THR A 210 13.57 -8.87 0.90
N ASP A 211 13.20 -7.60 1.02
CA ASP A 211 11.81 -7.15 0.97
C ASP A 211 11.69 -5.92 0.06
N THR A 212 10.48 -5.66 -0.44
CA THR A 212 10.21 -4.65 -1.46
C THR A 212 9.02 -3.77 -1.09
N VAL A 213 9.14 -2.47 -1.40
CA VAL A 213 8.02 -1.51 -1.40
C VAL A 213 7.93 -0.82 -2.74
N ARG A 214 6.78 -0.21 -3.00
CA ARG A 214 6.58 0.63 -4.18
C ARG A 214 6.11 2.01 -3.78
N PHE A 215 6.33 2.98 -4.67
CA PHE A 215 5.68 4.28 -4.56
C PHE A 215 5.46 4.89 -5.93
N SER A 216 4.46 5.74 -6.02
CA SER A 216 4.19 6.58 -7.18
C SER A 216 4.66 7.99 -6.91
N ALA A 217 5.36 8.61 -7.87
CA ALA A 217 5.59 10.05 -7.87
C ALA A 217 4.67 10.68 -8.91
N VAL A 218 4.01 11.78 -8.55
CA VAL A 218 2.99 12.45 -9.37
C VAL A 218 3.24 13.95 -9.47
N PRO A 219 2.72 14.66 -10.48
CA PRO A 219 2.82 16.11 -10.52
C PRO A 219 1.97 16.72 -9.40
N GLU A 220 2.25 17.98 -9.05
CA GLU A 220 1.38 18.73 -8.15
C GLU A 220 0.09 19.11 -8.88
N ALA A 221 -1.02 18.49 -8.49
CA ALA A 221 -2.34 18.85 -8.99
C ALA A 221 -3.44 18.49 -7.99
N THR A 222 -4.54 19.21 -8.09
CA THR A 222 -5.78 18.92 -7.37
C THR A 222 -6.81 18.39 -8.36
N ILE A 223 -7.45 17.28 -8.00
CA ILE A 223 -8.55 16.71 -8.76
C ILE A 223 -9.86 16.86 -7.98
N LEU A 224 -10.94 16.84 -8.72
CA LEU A 224 -12.30 16.64 -8.23
C LEU A 224 -12.70 15.19 -8.50
N ALA A 225 -13.40 14.54 -7.58
CA ALA A 225 -13.87 13.17 -7.75
C ALA A 225 -15.14 12.92 -6.93
N HIS A 226 -15.86 11.86 -7.27
CA HIS A 226 -16.97 11.34 -6.48
C HIS A 226 -16.49 10.19 -5.58
N ASP A 227 -16.62 10.33 -4.26
CA ASP A 227 -16.40 9.28 -3.28
C ASP A 227 -17.70 8.46 -3.12
N ARG A 228 -17.81 7.36 -3.87
CA ARG A 228 -19.04 6.55 -3.90
C ARG A 228 -19.41 5.96 -2.54
N SER A 229 -18.42 5.68 -1.70
CA SER A 229 -18.64 5.07 -0.39
C SER A 229 -19.31 6.02 0.60
N ARG A 230 -19.24 7.33 0.33
CA ARG A 230 -19.78 8.38 1.19
C ARG A 230 -20.85 9.23 0.53
N GLY A 231 -21.05 9.11 -0.79
CA GLY A 231 -21.95 9.99 -1.55
C GLY A 231 -21.48 11.43 -1.51
N GLU A 232 -20.17 11.65 -1.69
CA GLU A 232 -19.54 12.96 -1.56
C GLU A 232 -18.82 13.36 -2.85
N ILE A 233 -18.98 14.60 -3.28
CA ILE A 233 -18.06 15.22 -4.24
C ILE A 233 -16.92 15.82 -3.43
N VAL A 234 -15.68 15.47 -3.77
CA VAL A 234 -14.49 15.87 -3.03
C VAL A 234 -13.43 16.46 -3.95
N THR A 235 -12.61 17.36 -3.41
CA THR A 235 -11.33 17.72 -3.99
C THR A 235 -10.20 17.06 -3.22
N ILE A 236 -9.16 16.59 -3.90
CA ILE A 236 -8.01 15.94 -3.29
C ILE A 236 -6.76 16.16 -4.14
N GLY A 237 -5.58 16.23 -3.53
CA GLY A 237 -4.30 16.21 -4.25
C GLY A 237 -4.05 14.84 -4.89
N LEU A 238 -3.26 14.79 -5.97
CA LEU A 238 -2.87 13.50 -6.59
C LEU A 238 -2.04 12.59 -5.67
N ASP A 239 -1.45 13.14 -4.61
CA ASP A 239 -0.76 12.40 -3.54
C ASP A 239 -1.70 11.97 -2.40
N GLY A 240 -2.99 12.30 -2.50
CA GLY A 240 -4.00 12.02 -1.46
C GLY A 240 -4.09 13.09 -0.37
N SER A 241 -3.24 14.12 -0.43
CA SER A 241 -3.25 15.22 0.53
C SER A 241 -4.47 16.13 0.32
N ASN A 242 -4.73 17.01 1.30
CA ASN A 242 -5.68 18.11 1.18
C ASN A 242 -7.12 17.71 0.76
N ARG A 243 -7.58 16.51 1.12
CA ARG A 243 -8.97 16.08 0.86
C ARG A 243 -9.96 17.05 1.49
N ARG A 244 -10.87 17.61 0.70
CA ARG A 244 -11.98 18.46 1.15
C ARG A 244 -13.28 17.99 0.54
N VAL A 245 -14.32 17.88 1.36
CA VAL A 245 -15.69 17.62 0.89
C VAL A 245 -16.26 18.91 0.34
N GLN A 246 -16.75 18.89 -0.90
CA GLN A 246 -17.38 20.02 -1.57
C GLN A 246 -18.88 20.02 -1.33
N THR A 247 -19.52 18.86 -1.48
CA THR A 247 -20.94 18.66 -1.14
C THR A 247 -21.24 17.17 -0.99
N ARG A 248 -22.37 16.85 -0.36
CA ARG A 248 -22.99 15.53 -0.44
C ARG A 248 -23.92 15.48 -1.65
N VAL A 249 -24.04 14.30 -2.24
CA VAL A 249 -24.85 14.05 -3.43
C VAL A 249 -25.46 12.66 -3.37
N THR A 250 -26.71 12.56 -3.81
CA THR A 250 -27.39 11.29 -4.04
C THR A 250 -27.35 11.03 -5.55
N ASP A 251 -26.83 9.87 -5.94
CA ASP A 251 -26.88 9.43 -7.34
C ASP A 251 -28.26 8.86 -7.65
N GLY A 252 -28.88 9.35 -8.74
CA GLY A 252 -30.17 8.88 -9.24
C GLY A 252 -30.07 7.62 -10.11
N GLY A 253 -28.88 7.03 -10.23
CA GLY A 253 -28.60 5.81 -10.99
C GLY A 253 -27.92 6.06 -12.35
N ILE A 254 -27.63 7.32 -12.70
CA ILE A 254 -27.04 7.70 -13.99
C ILE A 254 -25.61 8.23 -13.80
N GLY A 255 -25.14 8.46 -12.57
CA GLY A 255 -23.78 8.89 -12.24
C GLY A 255 -23.69 10.39 -11.93
N VAL A 256 -22.77 10.77 -11.04
CA VAL A 256 -22.67 12.15 -10.53
C VAL A 256 -21.90 13.05 -11.49
N ARG A 257 -20.79 12.54 -12.02
CA ARG A 257 -19.97 13.14 -13.08
C ARG A 257 -19.60 14.60 -12.81
N PRO A 258 -18.94 14.87 -11.67
CA PRO A 258 -18.58 16.24 -11.33
C PRO A 258 -17.47 16.74 -12.26
N ARG A 259 -17.62 17.95 -12.77
CA ARG A 259 -16.64 18.62 -13.64
C ARG A 259 -16.36 20.02 -13.12
N TRP A 260 -15.11 20.46 -13.23
CA TRP A 260 -14.81 21.89 -13.10
C TRP A 260 -15.38 22.64 -14.29
N VAL A 261 -15.94 23.82 -14.04
CA VAL A 261 -16.21 24.78 -15.09
C VAL A 261 -14.88 25.45 -15.47
N PRO A 262 -14.44 25.36 -16.74
CA PRO A 262 -13.15 25.90 -17.17
C PRO A 262 -12.96 27.37 -16.76
N GLY A 263 -11.77 27.68 -16.20
CA GLY A 263 -11.41 29.02 -15.75
C GLY A 263 -12.17 29.54 -14.51
N ARG A 264 -12.98 28.70 -13.84
CA ARG A 264 -13.79 29.08 -12.67
C ARG A 264 -13.56 28.13 -11.50
N SER A 265 -13.87 28.58 -10.28
CA SER A 265 -13.91 27.74 -9.08
C SER A 265 -15.28 27.07 -8.87
N THR A 266 -16.07 26.95 -9.94
CA THR A 266 -17.42 26.37 -9.92
C THR A 266 -17.35 24.93 -10.39
N VAL A 267 -18.09 24.05 -9.72
CA VAL A 267 -18.28 22.68 -10.16
C VAL A 267 -19.67 22.55 -10.77
N ILE A 268 -19.76 21.82 -11.88
CA ILE A 268 -21.04 21.37 -12.45
C ILE A 268 -21.14 19.86 -12.31
N TYR A 269 -22.29 19.37 -11.88
CA TYR A 269 -22.48 17.94 -11.64
C TYR A 269 -23.94 17.52 -11.83
N SER A 270 -24.17 16.22 -11.93
CA SER A 270 -25.50 15.60 -12.00
C SER A 270 -25.85 15.01 -10.63
N GLY A 271 -27.09 15.15 -10.18
CA GLY A 271 -27.53 14.61 -8.88
C GLY A 271 -29.03 14.38 -8.85
N TYR A 272 -29.48 13.54 -7.93
CA TYR A 272 -30.90 13.28 -7.75
C TYR A 272 -31.59 14.46 -7.08
N ALA A 273 -32.62 15.02 -7.72
CA ALA A 273 -33.60 15.89 -7.10
C ALA A 273 -34.99 15.41 -7.49
N GLU A 274 -35.75 14.96 -6.48
CA GLU A 274 -37.03 14.31 -6.72
C GLU A 274 -37.92 15.07 -7.72
N PRO A 275 -38.49 14.37 -8.73
CA PRO A 275 -38.42 12.93 -8.97
C PRO A 275 -37.31 12.48 -9.95
N PHE A 276 -36.41 13.37 -10.40
CA PHE A 276 -35.48 13.09 -11.51
C PHE A 276 -34.02 13.48 -11.25
N GLN A 277 -33.11 12.80 -11.93
CA GLN A 277 -31.71 13.25 -11.98
C GLN A 277 -31.60 14.56 -12.76
N SER A 278 -30.93 15.55 -12.16
CA SER A 278 -30.85 16.94 -12.61
C SER A 278 -29.42 17.46 -12.55
N VAL A 279 -29.15 18.60 -13.19
CA VAL A 279 -27.83 19.23 -13.21
C VAL A 279 -27.78 20.42 -12.25
N PHE A 280 -26.67 20.50 -11.50
CA PHE A 280 -26.43 21.51 -10.48
C PHE A 280 -25.10 22.23 -10.71
N LEU A 281 -25.08 23.51 -10.31
CA LEU A 281 -23.85 24.24 -10.07
C LEU A 281 -23.55 24.26 -8.57
N LEU A 282 -22.29 24.08 -8.23
CA LEU A 282 -21.75 24.21 -6.90
C LEU A 282 -20.76 25.37 -6.91
N ASP A 283 -21.06 26.41 -6.15
CA ASP A 283 -20.17 27.54 -5.97
C ASP A 283 -19.03 27.23 -4.98
N SER A 284 -18.13 28.18 -4.78
CA SER A 284 -17.02 28.05 -3.82
C SER A 284 -17.47 27.97 -2.36
N ALA A 285 -18.72 28.34 -2.06
CA ALA A 285 -19.29 28.23 -0.71
C ALA A 285 -19.86 26.83 -0.43
N GLY A 286 -19.89 25.93 -1.44
CA GLY A 286 -20.38 24.57 -1.29
C GLY A 286 -21.91 24.46 -1.31
N THR A 287 -22.61 25.50 -1.79
CA THR A 287 -24.08 25.44 -1.89
C THR A 287 -24.52 25.01 -3.28
N PRO A 288 -25.19 23.85 -3.43
CA PRO A 288 -25.67 23.40 -4.72
C PRO A 288 -26.92 24.18 -5.14
N ARG A 289 -26.98 24.58 -6.41
CA ARG A 289 -28.16 25.21 -7.03
C ARG A 289 -28.47 24.59 -8.39
N PRO A 290 -29.73 24.53 -8.82
CA PRO A 290 -30.08 24.07 -10.16
C PRO A 290 -29.32 24.87 -11.23
N PHE A 291 -28.79 24.17 -12.24
CA PHE A 291 -28.11 24.81 -13.37
C PHE A 291 -29.11 25.37 -14.40
N VAL A 292 -30.12 24.58 -14.76
CA VAL A 292 -31.15 24.98 -15.73
C VAL A 292 -32.24 25.76 -15.01
N ASN A 293 -32.45 27.03 -15.41
CA ASN A 293 -33.37 27.94 -14.72
C ASN A 293 -34.84 27.52 -14.86
N SER A 294 -35.22 27.02 -16.02
CA SER A 294 -36.55 26.48 -16.30
C SER A 294 -36.42 25.26 -17.19
N ARG A 295 -36.91 24.12 -16.70
CA ARG A 295 -36.87 22.87 -17.45
C ARG A 295 -37.96 22.87 -18.53
N PRO A 296 -37.61 22.65 -19.82
CA PRO A 296 -38.60 22.49 -20.86
C PRO A 296 -39.58 21.32 -20.59
N PRO A 297 -40.88 21.46 -20.91
CA PRO A 297 -41.82 20.35 -20.88
C PRO A 297 -41.33 19.19 -21.74
N GLY A 298 -41.49 17.96 -21.25
CA GLY A 298 -41.04 16.75 -21.94
C GLY A 298 -39.64 16.26 -21.53
N ILE A 299 -38.88 17.07 -20.78
CA ILE A 299 -37.58 16.67 -20.25
C ILE A 299 -37.70 16.10 -18.83
N SER A 300 -37.11 14.93 -18.57
CA SER A 300 -37.13 14.27 -17.24
C SER A 300 -35.73 14.17 -16.62
N HIS A 301 -34.82 13.40 -17.20
CA HIS A 301 -33.47 13.16 -16.67
C HIS A 301 -32.42 13.99 -17.44
N MET A 302 -31.46 14.57 -16.73
CA MET A 302 -30.31 15.27 -17.32
C MET A 302 -29.00 14.77 -16.68
N ALA A 303 -28.00 14.48 -17.51
CA ALA A 303 -26.69 13.98 -17.08
C ALA A 303 -25.59 14.29 -18.12
N ASP A 304 -24.38 13.75 -17.89
CA ASP A 304 -23.24 13.83 -18.82
C ASP A 304 -22.85 15.27 -19.20
N VAL A 305 -22.76 16.13 -18.19
CA VAL A 305 -22.40 17.54 -18.38
C VAL A 305 -20.98 17.70 -18.90
N ALA A 306 -20.84 18.53 -19.92
CA ALA A 306 -19.57 18.86 -20.55
C ALA A 306 -19.53 20.36 -20.89
N PRO A 307 -18.96 21.20 -20.00
CA PRO A 307 -18.77 22.62 -20.27
C PRO A 307 -17.76 22.84 -21.40
N VAL A 308 -18.01 23.84 -22.25
CA VAL A 308 -17.03 24.32 -23.24
C VAL A 308 -15.92 25.11 -22.52
N ALA A 309 -14.69 25.04 -23.04
CA ALA A 309 -13.52 25.68 -22.42
C ALA A 309 -13.65 27.22 -22.28
N ASP A 310 -14.37 27.86 -23.19
CA ASP A 310 -14.67 29.30 -23.13
C ASP A 310 -15.78 29.67 -22.13
N GLY A 311 -16.44 28.68 -21.53
CA GLY A 311 -17.55 28.87 -20.59
C GLY A 311 -18.81 29.46 -21.22
N SER A 312 -18.99 29.37 -22.54
CA SER A 312 -20.16 29.90 -23.26
C SER A 312 -21.37 28.96 -23.18
N TRP A 313 -21.12 27.65 -23.28
CA TRP A 313 -22.13 26.61 -23.33
C TRP A 313 -21.76 25.42 -22.45
N VAL A 314 -22.79 24.69 -22.03
CA VAL A 314 -22.68 23.36 -21.43
C VAL A 314 -23.45 22.39 -22.30
N TYR A 315 -22.78 21.35 -22.78
CA TYR A 315 -23.42 20.22 -23.43
C TYR A 315 -23.88 19.23 -22.36
N LEU A 316 -25.03 18.59 -22.59
CA LEU A 316 -25.57 17.58 -21.69
C LEU A 316 -26.44 16.59 -22.44
N ALA A 317 -26.57 15.39 -21.89
CA ALA A 317 -27.55 14.42 -22.33
C ALA A 317 -28.84 14.62 -21.53
N ALA A 318 -29.98 14.74 -22.21
CA ALA A 318 -31.28 14.81 -21.55
C ALA A 318 -32.28 13.83 -22.16
N TYR A 319 -33.05 13.17 -21.31
CA TYR A 319 -34.22 12.42 -21.72
C TYR A 319 -35.33 13.41 -22.08
N ASP A 320 -35.74 13.43 -23.34
CA ASP A 320 -36.71 14.37 -23.90
C ASP A 320 -37.76 13.62 -24.76
N SER A 321 -39.05 13.86 -24.52
CA SER A 321 -40.15 13.29 -25.31
C SER A 321 -40.14 13.69 -26.79
N ASN A 322 -39.39 14.74 -27.18
CA ASN A 322 -39.24 15.16 -28.57
C ASN A 322 -38.24 14.29 -29.37
N CYS A 323 -37.54 13.38 -28.70
CA CYS A 323 -36.67 12.37 -29.29
C CYS A 323 -37.50 11.24 -29.94
N ALA A 324 -37.11 10.79 -31.14
CA ALA A 324 -37.91 9.82 -31.90
C ALA A 324 -37.93 8.39 -31.31
N THR A 325 -37.09 8.13 -30.30
CA THR A 325 -37.00 6.88 -29.54
C THR A 325 -36.80 7.25 -28.06
N LEU A 326 -37.29 6.42 -27.12
CA LEU A 326 -37.24 6.62 -25.66
C LEU A 326 -35.79 6.64 -25.09
N GLU A 327 -34.96 7.61 -25.51
CA GLU A 327 -33.53 7.69 -25.22
C GLU A 327 -33.07 9.13 -24.94
N TYR A 328 -31.81 9.29 -24.49
CA TYR A 328 -31.20 10.59 -24.21
C TYR A 328 -30.80 11.30 -25.51
N CYS A 329 -31.18 12.57 -25.65
CA CYS A 329 -30.72 13.42 -26.74
C CYS A 329 -29.69 14.44 -26.28
N LEU A 330 -28.83 14.85 -27.21
CA LEU A 330 -27.85 15.89 -26.99
C LEU A 330 -28.48 17.28 -26.98
N HIS A 331 -28.28 17.97 -25.87
CA HIS A 331 -28.67 19.36 -25.68
C HIS A 331 -27.44 20.22 -25.41
N ARG A 332 -27.60 21.53 -25.62
CA ARG A 332 -26.72 22.52 -25.03
C ARG A 332 -27.52 23.61 -24.32
N VAL A 333 -26.94 24.16 -23.28
CA VAL A 333 -27.52 25.22 -22.44
C VAL A 333 -26.48 26.32 -22.26
N ARG A 334 -26.90 27.59 -22.30
CA ARG A 334 -25.98 28.69 -21.99
C ARG A 334 -25.47 28.53 -20.56
N MET A 335 -24.24 28.94 -20.30
CA MET A 335 -23.61 28.79 -18.98
C MET A 335 -24.34 29.56 -17.85
N ASP A 336 -25.21 30.51 -18.19
CA ASP A 336 -26.11 31.20 -17.26
C ASP A 336 -27.40 30.43 -16.93
N GLY A 337 -27.58 29.23 -17.49
CA GLY A 337 -28.75 28.37 -17.28
C GLY A 337 -29.94 28.66 -18.19
N THR A 338 -29.78 29.56 -19.17
CA THR A 338 -30.82 29.94 -20.13
C THR A 338 -30.65 29.24 -21.48
N ALA A 339 -31.63 29.42 -22.37
CA ALA A 339 -31.58 28.99 -23.78
C ALA A 339 -31.13 27.52 -23.96
N MET A 340 -31.79 26.61 -23.24
CA MET A 340 -31.62 25.17 -23.48
C MET A 340 -32.18 24.81 -24.85
N GLU A 341 -31.36 24.16 -25.69
CA GLU A 341 -31.75 23.75 -27.03
C GLU A 341 -31.32 22.32 -27.37
N LEU A 342 -32.18 21.62 -28.10
CA LEU A 342 -31.95 20.30 -28.67
C LEU A 342 -31.11 20.42 -29.95
N LEU A 343 -30.07 19.59 -30.11
CA LEU A 343 -29.28 19.57 -31.35
C LEU A 343 -29.95 18.69 -32.43
N PRO A 344 -30.50 19.26 -33.53
CA PRO A 344 -31.35 18.52 -34.46
C PRO A 344 -30.61 17.46 -35.28
N ALA A 345 -29.31 17.65 -35.55
CA ALA A 345 -28.46 16.73 -36.32
C ALA A 345 -28.37 15.32 -35.71
N VAL A 346 -28.75 15.21 -34.44
CA VAL A 346 -28.71 14.00 -33.61
C VAL A 346 -30.13 13.42 -33.40
N ARG A 347 -31.18 14.13 -33.84
CA ARG A 347 -32.58 13.73 -33.65
C ARG A 347 -32.89 12.46 -34.43
N GLY A 348 -33.41 11.44 -33.75
CA GLY A 348 -33.93 10.21 -34.37
C GLY A 348 -32.90 9.11 -34.61
N ARG A 349 -31.73 9.18 -33.95
CA ARG A 349 -30.80 8.05 -33.84
C ARG A 349 -30.85 7.54 -32.39
N PRO A 350 -30.88 6.22 -32.15
CA PRO A 350 -30.77 5.70 -30.80
C PRO A 350 -29.37 6.03 -30.24
N GLU A 351 -29.28 7.04 -29.39
CA GLU A 351 -28.08 7.45 -28.68
C GLU A 351 -28.25 7.14 -27.19
N GLN A 352 -27.84 5.94 -26.79
CA GLN A 352 -28.12 5.47 -25.43
C GLN A 352 -27.26 6.14 -24.34
N THR A 353 -26.23 6.90 -24.68
CA THR A 353 -25.53 7.78 -23.71
C THR A 353 -24.69 8.78 -24.47
N VAL A 354 -25.15 10.03 -24.58
CA VAL A 354 -24.29 11.08 -25.11
C VAL A 354 -23.35 11.45 -23.98
N ARG A 355 -22.10 11.01 -24.03
CA ARG A 355 -21.02 11.65 -23.27
C ARG A 355 -20.42 12.71 -24.18
N PRO A 356 -21.09 13.88 -24.36
CA PRO A 356 -20.55 14.89 -25.23
C PRO A 356 -19.20 15.32 -24.70
N SER A 357 -18.27 15.53 -25.61
CA SER A 357 -17.04 16.21 -25.31
C SER A 357 -16.85 17.32 -26.33
N PRO A 358 -17.15 18.57 -25.97
CA PRO A 358 -16.95 19.69 -26.87
C PRO A 358 -15.45 19.86 -27.13
N SER A 359 -15.11 20.23 -28.36
CA SER A 359 -13.77 20.72 -28.66
C SER A 359 -13.51 22.00 -27.85
N PRO A 360 -12.24 22.32 -27.54
CA PRO A 360 -11.90 23.52 -26.76
C PRO A 360 -12.44 24.83 -27.37
N ASP A 361 -12.56 24.89 -28.70
CA ASP A 361 -13.12 26.03 -29.44
C ASP A 361 -14.67 26.07 -29.46
N GLY A 362 -15.35 25.05 -28.92
CA GLY A 362 -16.81 24.93 -28.90
C GLY A 362 -17.48 24.70 -30.26
N ARG A 363 -16.73 24.59 -31.36
CA ARG A 363 -17.27 24.45 -32.72
C ARG A 363 -17.65 23.01 -33.07
N ARG A 364 -17.09 22.04 -32.35
CA ARG A 364 -17.30 20.62 -32.57
C ARG A 364 -17.65 19.92 -31.27
N VAL A 365 -18.34 18.79 -31.38
CA VAL A 365 -18.60 17.92 -30.25
C VAL A 365 -18.35 16.47 -30.64
N ALA A 366 -17.46 15.82 -29.90
CA ALA A 366 -17.25 14.38 -29.99
C ALA A 366 -18.36 13.67 -29.20
N LEU A 367 -18.91 12.62 -29.79
CA LEU A 367 -19.99 11.83 -29.22
C LEU A 367 -19.90 10.38 -29.70
N ASN A 368 -20.59 9.47 -29.01
CA ASN A 368 -20.74 8.09 -29.47
C ASN A 368 -22.14 7.87 -30.05
N THR A 369 -22.21 7.32 -31.26
CA THR A 369 -23.45 6.89 -31.91
C THR A 369 -23.55 5.38 -31.92
N LEU A 370 -24.77 4.82 -31.89
CA LEU A 370 -25.00 3.39 -32.09
C LEU A 370 -25.35 3.13 -33.56
N ILE A 371 -24.47 2.43 -34.29
CA ILE A 371 -24.70 2.06 -35.69
C ILE A 371 -24.63 0.54 -35.80
N ALA A 372 -25.74 -0.09 -36.22
CA ALA A 372 -25.88 -1.55 -36.29
C ALA A 372 -25.50 -2.27 -34.97
N GLY A 373 -25.84 -1.68 -33.83
CA GLY A 373 -25.56 -2.23 -32.49
C GLY A 373 -24.13 -2.00 -31.98
N ILE A 374 -23.28 -1.30 -32.74
CA ILE A 374 -21.90 -1.02 -32.36
C ILE A 374 -21.75 0.46 -31.99
N ALA A 375 -21.15 0.75 -30.84
CA ALA A 375 -20.82 2.11 -30.44
C ALA A 375 -19.68 2.65 -31.31
N ARG A 376 -19.87 3.84 -31.88
CA ARG A 376 -18.91 4.48 -32.79
C ARG A 376 -18.68 5.92 -32.39
N LEU A 377 -17.42 6.30 -32.27
CA LEU A 377 -16.98 7.67 -32.07
C LEU A 377 -17.20 8.48 -33.35
N ARG A 378 -17.92 9.59 -33.21
CA ARG A 378 -18.22 10.55 -34.26
C ARG A 378 -17.95 11.97 -33.77
N VAL A 379 -17.73 12.88 -34.69
CA VAL A 379 -17.59 14.31 -34.39
C VAL A 379 -18.61 15.09 -35.20
N LEU A 380 -19.44 15.86 -34.50
CA LEU A 380 -20.41 16.78 -35.08
C LEU A 380 -19.82 18.19 -35.11
N ASP A 381 -19.86 18.84 -36.27
CA ASP A 381 -19.68 20.28 -36.38
C ASP A 381 -21.01 20.95 -36.05
N VAL A 382 -21.04 21.74 -34.96
CA VAL A 382 -22.29 22.31 -34.44
C VAL A 382 -22.74 23.55 -35.20
N VAL A 383 -21.90 24.10 -36.09
CA VAL A 383 -22.23 25.27 -36.91
C VAL A 383 -22.94 24.82 -38.19
N THR A 384 -22.42 23.78 -38.83
CA THR A 384 -22.96 23.24 -40.09
C THR A 384 -24.00 22.14 -39.87
N GLY A 385 -24.00 21.50 -38.70
CA GLY A 385 -24.83 20.34 -38.41
C GLY A 385 -24.36 19.05 -39.09
N ALA A 386 -23.17 19.07 -39.70
CA ALA A 386 -22.61 17.92 -40.41
C ALA A 386 -21.63 17.14 -39.52
N PHE A 387 -21.58 15.82 -39.73
CA PHE A 387 -20.55 14.98 -39.11
C PHE A 387 -19.25 15.03 -39.92
N LEU A 388 -18.13 15.15 -39.22
CA LEU A 388 -16.78 15.04 -39.79
C LEU A 388 -16.46 13.58 -40.17
N PRO A 389 -15.46 13.33 -41.03
CA PRO A 389 -15.04 11.98 -41.47
C PRO A 389 -14.22 11.24 -40.40
N LEU A 390 -14.67 11.28 -39.14
CA LEU A 390 -14.19 10.41 -38.07
C LEU A 390 -15.30 9.42 -37.72
N ASP A 391 -15.02 8.14 -37.92
CA ASP A 391 -15.96 7.06 -37.62
C ASP A 391 -15.18 5.79 -37.22
N VAL A 392 -14.91 5.65 -35.91
CA VAL A 392 -14.15 4.54 -35.35
C VAL A 392 -14.96 3.81 -34.28
N PRO A 393 -14.90 2.46 -34.18
CA PRO A 393 -15.53 1.74 -33.08
C PRO A 393 -15.01 2.25 -31.73
N GLY A 394 -15.91 2.62 -30.83
CA GLY A 394 -15.54 3.17 -29.53
C GLY A 394 -16.62 4.02 -28.88
N ALA A 395 -16.43 4.31 -27.59
CA ALA A 395 -17.37 5.05 -26.75
C ALA A 395 -16.66 5.97 -25.75
N PHE A 396 -17.44 6.81 -25.05
CA PHE A 396 -16.97 7.71 -23.98
C PHE A 396 -15.89 8.70 -24.41
N PRO A 397 -16.07 9.46 -25.51
CA PRO A 397 -15.03 10.37 -25.95
C PRO A 397 -14.74 11.47 -24.93
N GLN A 398 -13.47 11.87 -24.85
CA GLN A 398 -13.01 13.11 -24.22
C GLN A 398 -12.00 13.80 -25.13
N TRP A 399 -12.33 14.99 -25.59
CA TRP A 399 -11.43 15.88 -26.31
C TRP A 399 -10.30 16.33 -25.39
N ALA A 400 -9.07 16.30 -25.91
CA ALA A 400 -7.93 16.87 -25.21
C ALA A 400 -8.08 18.40 -25.11
N PRO A 401 -7.62 19.04 -24.02
CA PRO A 401 -7.61 20.50 -23.90
C PRO A 401 -6.85 21.21 -25.03
N THR A 402 -5.90 20.52 -25.67
CA THR A 402 -5.13 21.02 -26.83
C THR A 402 -5.93 21.06 -28.13
N GLY A 403 -7.05 20.33 -28.22
CA GLY A 403 -7.94 20.34 -29.39
C GLY A 403 -7.57 19.36 -30.51
N GLU A 404 -6.41 18.70 -30.46
CA GLU A 404 -5.92 17.83 -31.54
C GLU A 404 -6.36 16.36 -31.41
N MET A 405 -6.49 15.88 -30.17
CA MET A 405 -6.73 14.48 -29.86
C MET A 405 -8.08 14.27 -29.16
N ILE A 406 -8.65 13.08 -29.36
CA ILE A 406 -9.81 12.57 -28.65
C ILE A 406 -9.41 11.23 -28.03
N ALA A 407 -9.51 11.12 -26.71
CA ALA A 407 -9.42 9.84 -26.01
C ALA A 407 -10.79 9.17 -25.95
N PHE A 408 -10.82 7.85 -26.04
CA PHE A 408 -12.05 7.07 -26.04
C PHE A 408 -11.76 5.62 -25.58
N LEU A 409 -12.82 4.90 -25.25
CA LEU A 409 -12.74 3.48 -24.90
C LEU A 409 -13.13 2.61 -26.09
N GLU A 410 -12.32 1.61 -26.38
CA GLU A 410 -12.65 0.56 -27.34
C GLU A 410 -13.62 -0.47 -26.74
N GLY A 411 -14.16 -1.37 -27.58
CA GLY A 411 -15.14 -2.38 -27.16
C GLY A 411 -14.62 -3.37 -26.11
N ASP A 412 -13.30 -3.60 -26.06
CA ASP A 412 -12.62 -4.42 -25.06
C ASP A 412 -12.28 -3.66 -23.76
N GLY A 413 -12.65 -2.37 -23.69
CA GLY A 413 -12.33 -1.49 -22.56
C GLY A 413 -10.92 -0.92 -22.60
N SER A 414 -10.17 -1.08 -23.69
CA SER A 414 -8.88 -0.41 -23.88
C SER A 414 -9.07 1.10 -23.98
N LEU A 415 -8.14 1.87 -23.42
CA LEU A 415 -8.10 3.32 -23.59
C LEU A 415 -7.22 3.65 -24.80
N SER A 416 -7.78 4.41 -25.73
CA SER A 416 -7.14 4.79 -26.98
C SER A 416 -7.28 6.28 -27.26
N VAL A 417 -6.38 6.82 -28.08
CA VAL A 417 -6.42 8.20 -28.55
C VAL A 417 -6.46 8.23 -30.07
N VAL A 418 -7.20 9.18 -30.65
CA VAL A 418 -7.28 9.39 -32.10
C VAL A 418 -7.20 10.87 -32.42
N ASN A 419 -6.60 11.22 -33.56
CA ASN A 419 -6.59 12.59 -34.04
C ASN A 419 -8.01 12.98 -34.50
N ALA A 420 -8.49 14.17 -34.14
CA ALA A 420 -9.83 14.61 -34.51
C ALA A 420 -10.07 14.68 -36.04
N GLY A 421 -9.01 14.78 -36.84
CA GLY A 421 -9.06 14.82 -38.31
C GLY A 421 -8.72 13.50 -39.01
N GLY A 422 -8.39 12.40 -38.29
CA GLY A 422 -7.93 11.15 -38.91
C GLY A 422 -8.46 9.90 -38.21
N PRO A 423 -8.81 8.82 -38.93
CA PRO A 423 -9.52 7.68 -38.36
C PRO A 423 -8.62 6.62 -37.71
N THR A 424 -7.32 6.88 -37.50
CA THR A 424 -6.38 5.87 -37.01
C THR A 424 -6.14 6.04 -35.51
N PRO A 425 -6.82 5.25 -34.65
CA PRO A 425 -6.58 5.29 -33.22
C PRO A 425 -5.25 4.64 -32.84
N ARG A 426 -4.68 5.11 -31.74
CA ARG A 426 -3.52 4.53 -31.08
C ARG A 426 -3.91 4.16 -29.66
N ARG A 427 -3.80 2.86 -29.34
CA ARG A 427 -4.00 2.35 -27.99
C ARG A 427 -2.93 2.86 -27.03
N ILE A 428 -3.33 3.22 -25.80
CA ILE A 428 -2.42 3.70 -24.75
C ILE A 428 -2.48 2.88 -23.47
N VAL A 429 -3.62 2.24 -23.18
CA VAL A 429 -3.78 1.26 -22.10
C VAL A 429 -4.54 0.08 -22.64
N ASP A 430 -4.04 -1.13 -22.39
CA ASP A 430 -4.74 -2.36 -22.75
C ASP A 430 -5.96 -2.58 -21.85
N GLY A 431 -7.06 -3.03 -22.45
CA GLY A 431 -8.31 -3.27 -21.75
C GLY A 431 -8.19 -4.43 -20.76
N THR A 432 -8.54 -4.17 -19.50
CA THR A 432 -8.67 -5.23 -18.47
C THR A 432 -10.13 -5.57 -18.15
N GLY A 433 -11.08 -5.09 -18.97
CA GLY A 433 -12.52 -5.24 -18.74
C GLY A 433 -13.08 -4.44 -17.55
N TYR A 434 -12.21 -3.86 -16.71
CA TYR A 434 -12.51 -3.29 -15.40
C TYR A 434 -12.37 -1.77 -15.30
N LEU A 435 -12.45 -1.01 -16.41
CA LEU A 435 -12.57 0.46 -16.34
C LEU A 435 -13.92 0.85 -15.71
N ALA A 436 -14.02 0.66 -14.40
CA ALA A 436 -15.20 0.83 -13.59
C ALA A 436 -15.66 2.29 -13.71
N GLY A 437 -16.88 2.49 -14.20
CA GLY A 437 -17.48 3.81 -14.40
C GLY A 437 -17.17 4.48 -15.74
N ARG A 438 -16.33 3.87 -16.60
CA ARG A 438 -15.99 4.39 -17.94
C ARG A 438 -15.44 5.83 -17.90
N ALA A 439 -14.94 6.30 -16.76
CA ALA A 439 -14.63 7.70 -16.54
C ALA A 439 -13.12 7.94 -16.58
N PHE A 440 -12.72 8.92 -17.38
CA PHE A 440 -11.35 9.39 -17.47
C PHE A 440 -11.34 10.88 -17.83
N THR A 441 -10.22 11.54 -17.62
CA THR A 441 -10.05 12.97 -17.88
C THR A 441 -8.60 13.28 -18.23
N TRP A 442 -8.42 14.20 -19.17
CA TRP A 442 -7.12 14.74 -19.54
C TRP A 442 -6.60 15.70 -18.49
N SER A 443 -5.30 15.68 -18.25
CA SER A 443 -4.60 16.78 -17.58
C SER A 443 -4.69 18.06 -18.44
N PRO A 444 -4.59 19.25 -17.83
CA PRO A 444 -4.70 20.52 -18.55
C PRO A 444 -3.70 20.70 -19.70
N ASP A 445 -2.51 20.11 -19.57
CA ASP A 445 -1.44 20.11 -20.58
C ASP A 445 -1.65 19.05 -21.69
N GLY A 446 -2.62 18.15 -21.55
CA GLY A 446 -2.87 17.06 -22.48
C GLY A 446 -1.84 15.92 -22.46
N ALA A 447 -0.87 15.92 -21.53
CA ALA A 447 0.17 14.91 -21.47
C ALA A 447 -0.28 13.63 -20.73
N TRP A 448 -1.22 13.74 -19.80
CA TRP A 448 -1.69 12.66 -18.95
C TRP A 448 -3.19 12.45 -19.05
N ILE A 449 -3.60 11.21 -18.80
CA ILE A 449 -5.00 10.86 -18.56
C ILE A 449 -5.11 10.23 -17.18
N LEU A 450 -6.02 10.74 -16.36
CA LEU A 450 -6.43 10.14 -15.10
C LEU A 450 -7.68 9.31 -15.35
N TYR A 451 -7.66 8.04 -14.95
CA TYR A 451 -8.75 7.09 -15.18
C TYR A 451 -8.96 6.17 -13.96
N ASN A 452 -10.11 5.50 -13.93
CA ASN A 452 -10.39 4.45 -12.96
C ASN A 452 -9.79 3.12 -13.43
N GLY A 453 -8.65 2.72 -12.86
CA GLY A 453 -8.00 1.42 -13.07
C GLY A 453 -8.43 0.36 -12.05
N GLU A 454 -7.85 -0.84 -12.14
CA GLU A 454 -8.22 -1.99 -11.29
C GLU A 454 -8.05 -1.74 -9.79
N GLN A 455 -7.02 -0.98 -9.41
CA GLN A 455 -6.68 -0.69 -8.02
C GLN A 455 -7.14 0.71 -7.55
N GLY A 456 -7.95 1.39 -8.38
CA GLY A 456 -8.39 2.76 -8.15
C GLY A 456 -7.89 3.75 -9.19
N LEU A 457 -7.87 5.02 -8.84
CA LEU A 457 -7.41 6.08 -9.73
C LEU A 457 -5.96 5.83 -10.19
N THR A 458 -5.73 6.01 -11.50
CA THR A 458 -4.45 5.72 -12.15
C THR A 458 -4.18 6.76 -13.23
N LEU A 459 -2.93 7.22 -13.32
CA LEU A 459 -2.45 8.08 -14.40
C LEU A 459 -1.83 7.24 -15.51
N VAL A 460 -2.01 7.68 -16.75
CA VAL A 460 -1.23 7.19 -17.89
C VAL A 460 -0.67 8.36 -18.68
N HIS A 461 0.62 8.30 -19.01
CA HIS A 461 1.23 9.26 -19.92
C HIS A 461 0.84 8.91 -21.36
N VAL A 462 0.32 9.88 -22.10
CA VAL A 462 -0.31 9.64 -23.41
C VAL A 462 0.73 9.20 -24.43
N LEU A 463 1.94 9.78 -24.43
CA LEU A 463 2.99 9.44 -25.38
C LEU A 463 3.78 8.21 -24.95
N GLU A 464 4.33 8.23 -23.74
CA GLU A 464 5.23 7.18 -23.22
C GLU A 464 4.50 5.93 -22.75
N ARG A 465 3.17 6.00 -22.52
CA ARG A 465 2.35 4.92 -21.94
C ARG A 465 2.79 4.49 -20.54
N THR A 466 3.51 5.35 -19.83
CA THR A 466 3.88 5.16 -18.43
C THR A 466 2.62 5.17 -17.57
N VAL A 467 2.34 4.06 -16.87
CA VAL A 467 1.19 3.90 -15.98
C VAL A 467 1.61 4.12 -14.53
N VAL A 468 0.90 5.00 -13.82
CA VAL A 468 1.20 5.41 -12.44
C VAL A 468 -0.06 5.28 -11.58
N PRO A 469 -0.24 4.18 -10.84
CA PRO A 469 -1.39 4.02 -9.94
C PRO A 469 -1.33 5.01 -8.79
N LEU A 470 -2.48 5.38 -8.23
CA LEU A 470 -2.61 6.26 -7.05
C LEU A 470 -3.12 5.47 -5.83
N PRO A 471 -2.23 4.77 -5.10
CA PRO A 471 -2.59 4.04 -3.88
C PRO A 471 -3.39 4.87 -2.88
N GLY A 472 -4.36 4.22 -2.21
CA GLY A 472 -5.19 4.86 -1.19
C GLY A 472 -6.43 5.61 -1.73
N MET A 473 -6.61 5.69 -3.05
CA MET A 473 -7.74 6.38 -3.69
C MET A 473 -8.78 5.46 -4.33
N GLY A 474 -8.88 4.20 -3.88
CA GLY A 474 -9.70 3.16 -4.51
C GLY A 474 -11.21 3.44 -4.55
N ASN A 475 -11.74 4.30 -3.67
CA ASN A 475 -13.16 4.64 -3.60
C ASN A 475 -13.56 5.84 -4.49
N LEU A 476 -12.58 6.54 -5.05
CA LEU A 476 -12.81 7.74 -5.86
C LEU A 476 -13.06 7.36 -7.31
N VAL A 477 -14.13 7.89 -7.88
CA VAL A 477 -14.53 7.68 -9.28
C VAL A 477 -14.83 9.01 -9.96
N GLU A 478 -14.99 8.97 -11.29
CA GLU A 478 -15.39 10.12 -12.09
C GLU A 478 -14.47 11.33 -11.89
N PRO A 479 -13.14 11.16 -12.06
CA PRO A 479 -12.20 12.24 -11.82
C PRO A 479 -12.37 13.38 -12.83
N SER A 480 -12.11 14.60 -12.37
CA SER A 480 -11.96 15.80 -13.19
C SER A 480 -10.73 16.57 -12.75
N TRP A 481 -9.86 16.91 -13.70
CA TRP A 481 -8.75 17.82 -13.45
C TRP A 481 -9.25 19.23 -13.25
N ARG A 482 -8.56 19.95 -12.37
CA ARG A 482 -8.73 21.39 -12.22
C ARG A 482 -7.93 22.15 -13.26
#